data_AF-A0A0A6WXJ0-F1
#
_entry.id   AF-A0A0A6WXJ0-F1
#
_cell.length_a   1.000
_cell.length_b   1.000
_cell.length_c   1.000
_cell.angle_alpha   90.00
_cell.angle_beta   90.00
_cell.angle_gamma   90.00
#
_symmetry.space_group_name_H-M   'P 1'
#
loop_
_entity.id
_entity.type
_entity.pdbx_description
1 polymer ?
#
loop_
_entity_poly.entity_id
_entity_poly.type
_entity_poly.pdbx_seq_one_letter_code
_entity_poly.pdbx_strand_id
1 'polypeptide(L)'
;MDVHPEHERSPRETDYIASTGEGADGLVRIELDGAGRLWDVVLDPQVTALPVDELRTALFDAITEAQTGLPAQGAFEAAVTEATSAAQRRFGEISEALQDLSRQAGARR
;
A
#
# COMPACT_ATOMS: atom_id res chain seq x y z
N MET A 1 -25.33 -39.44 -4.07
CA MET A 1 -24.57 -38.92 -2.92
C MET A 1 -23.62 -37.90 -3.50
N ASP A 2 -24.14 -36.68 -3.65
CA ASP A 2 -23.41 -35.53 -4.16
C ASP A 2 -22.39 -35.10 -3.12
N VAL A 3 -21.11 -35.29 -3.45
CA VAL A 3 -20.00 -34.74 -2.69
C VAL A 3 -19.85 -33.27 -3.09
N HIS A 4 -20.03 -32.40 -2.11
CA HIS A 4 -19.83 -30.96 -2.21
C HIS A 4 -18.48 -30.63 -2.86
N PRO A 5 -18.42 -29.73 -3.86
CA PRO A 5 -17.14 -29.23 -4.32
C PRO A 5 -16.48 -28.46 -3.18
N GLU A 6 -15.35 -29.01 -2.76
CA GLU A 6 -14.41 -28.41 -1.84
C GLU A 6 -14.13 -26.99 -2.31
N HIS A 7 -14.24 -26.05 -1.37
CA HIS A 7 -13.90 -24.66 -1.58
C HIS A 7 -12.54 -24.57 -2.29
N GLU A 8 -12.56 -24.13 -3.54
CA GLU A 8 -11.42 -23.55 -4.22
C GLU A 8 -10.94 -22.39 -3.34
N ARG A 9 -10.04 -22.69 -2.40
CA ARG A 9 -9.21 -21.66 -1.75
C ARG A 9 -8.42 -21.03 -2.88
N SER A 10 -8.95 -19.90 -3.34
CA SER A 10 -8.35 -19.01 -4.32
C SER A 10 -6.86 -18.85 -4.02
N PRO A 11 -6.00 -18.89 -5.05
CA PRO A 11 -4.57 -19.04 -4.87
C PRO A 11 -3.99 -17.77 -4.23
N ARG A 12 -3.46 -17.93 -3.00
CA ARG A 12 -2.41 -17.08 -2.38
C ARG A 12 -2.51 -15.60 -2.77
N GLU A 13 -3.45 -14.90 -2.16
CA GLU A 13 -3.42 -13.44 -2.07
C GLU A 13 -2.25 -13.08 -1.15
N THR A 14 -1.04 -13.05 -1.74
CA THR A 14 0.08 -12.17 -1.41
C THR A 14 0.08 -11.63 0.03
N ASP A 15 0.15 -12.53 1.02
CA ASP A 15 0.42 -12.20 2.43
C ASP A 15 1.91 -11.83 2.55
N TYR A 16 2.22 -10.59 2.18
CA TYR A 16 3.54 -10.00 2.39
C TYR A 16 3.43 -8.98 3.51
N ILE A 17 4.46 -8.94 4.35
CA ILE A 17 4.64 -7.88 5.34
C ILE A 17 4.73 -6.55 4.57
N ALA A 18 3.74 -5.69 4.78
CA ALA A 18 3.64 -4.41 4.09
C ALA A 18 4.24 -3.27 4.91
N SER A 19 4.23 -3.42 6.25
CA SER A 19 4.77 -2.43 7.16
C SER A 19 5.17 -3.07 8.49
N THR A 20 6.15 -2.46 9.15
CA THR A 20 6.65 -2.86 10.47
C THR A 20 6.78 -1.63 11.36
N GLY A 21 6.53 -1.80 12.65
CA GLY A 21 6.77 -0.76 13.65
C GLY A 21 7.37 -1.34 14.92
N GLU A 22 8.12 -0.53 15.65
CA GLU A 22 8.90 -0.93 16.82
C GLU A 22 8.54 -0.08 18.04
N GLY A 23 8.70 -0.67 19.22
CA GLY A 23 8.42 -0.04 20.50
C GLY A 23 9.44 -0.44 21.55
N ALA A 24 9.69 0.45 22.51
CA ALA A 24 10.72 0.29 23.55
C ALA A 24 12.08 -0.13 22.97
N ASP A 25 12.64 0.67 22.05
CA ASP A 25 13.95 0.43 21.44
C ASP A 25 14.08 -0.95 20.75
N GLY A 26 13.01 -1.40 20.08
CA GLY A 26 12.98 -2.65 19.31
C GLY A 26 12.67 -3.91 20.14
N LEU A 27 12.37 -3.76 21.43
CA LEU A 27 11.95 -4.89 22.27
C LEU A 27 10.55 -5.41 21.88
N VAL A 28 9.73 -4.56 21.26
CA VAL A 28 8.45 -4.94 20.67
C VAL A 28 8.49 -4.61 19.20
N ARG A 29 8.16 -5.58 18.34
CA ARG A 29 7.98 -5.37 16.90
C ARG A 29 6.62 -5.88 16.46
N ILE A 30 5.91 -5.08 15.68
CA ILE A 30 4.62 -5.43 15.08
C ILE A 30 4.73 -5.39 13.57
N GLU A 31 4.24 -6.44 12.92
CA GLU A 31 4.21 -6.57 11.46
C GLU A 31 2.76 -6.55 10.97
N LEU A 32 2.48 -5.76 9.95
CA LEU A 32 1.16 -5.67 9.32
C LEU A 32 1.19 -6.20 7.88
N ASP A 33 0.12 -6.89 7.49
CA ASP A 33 -0.10 -7.30 6.10
C ASP A 33 -0.51 -6.12 5.21
N GLY A 34 -0.63 -6.34 3.90
CA GLY A 34 -1.06 -5.33 2.94
C GLY A 34 -2.46 -4.76 3.17
N ALA A 35 -3.30 -5.42 3.97
CA ALA A 35 -4.62 -4.94 4.37
C ALA A 35 -4.60 -4.18 5.72
N GLY A 36 -3.41 -4.03 6.34
CA GLY A 36 -3.24 -3.44 7.66
C GLY A 36 -3.70 -4.33 8.81
N ARG A 37 -3.90 -5.63 8.56
CA ARG A 37 -4.21 -6.61 9.61
C ARG A 37 -2.91 -7.07 10.26
N LEU A 38 -3.01 -7.43 11.53
CA LEU A 38 -1.87 -7.94 12.28
C LEU A 38 -1.38 -9.25 11.65
N TRP A 39 -0.12 -9.24 11.22
CA TRP A 39 0.57 -10.41 10.68
C TRP A 39 1.35 -11.14 11.77
N ASP A 40 2.20 -10.42 12.50
CA ASP A 40 3.02 -10.98 13.58
C ASP A 40 3.31 -9.96 14.69
N VAL A 41 3.60 -10.47 15.88
CA VAL A 41 4.10 -9.71 17.04
C VAL A 41 5.32 -10.42 17.59
N VAL A 42 6.46 -9.75 17.53
CA VAL A 42 7.72 -10.24 18.09
C VAL A 42 8.01 -9.48 19.38
N LEU A 43 8.21 -10.23 20.46
CA LEU A 43 8.58 -9.68 21.77
C LEU A 43 9.96 -10.20 22.15
N ASP A 44 10.91 -9.29 22.36
CA ASP A 44 12.19 -9.65 22.96
C ASP A 44 11.96 -10.10 24.42
N PRO A 45 12.60 -11.17 24.90
CA PRO A 45 12.43 -11.64 26.27
C PRO A 45 12.66 -10.57 27.35
N GLN A 46 13.46 -9.53 27.08
CA GLN A 46 13.68 -8.40 27.99
C GLN A 46 12.41 -7.60 28.28
N VAL A 47 11.34 -7.70 27.47
CA VAL A 47 10.05 -7.05 27.79
C VAL A 47 9.48 -7.51 29.14
N THR A 48 9.88 -8.70 29.61
CA THR A 48 9.46 -9.22 30.93
C THR A 48 9.99 -8.41 32.11
N ALA A 49 11.03 -7.60 31.89
CA ALA A 49 11.56 -6.68 32.88
C ALA A 49 10.82 -5.32 32.87
N LEU A 50 10.00 -5.04 31.84
CA LEU A 50 9.27 -3.79 31.72
C LEU A 50 8.06 -3.76 32.67
N PRO A 51 7.78 -2.61 33.30
CA PRO A 51 6.48 -2.36 33.91
C PRO A 51 5.34 -2.55 32.90
N VAL A 52 4.19 -3.03 33.36
CA VAL A 52 3.02 -3.29 32.49
C VAL A 52 2.60 -2.04 31.71
N ASP A 53 2.67 -0.86 32.32
CA ASP A 53 2.34 0.40 31.66
C ASP A 53 3.31 0.73 30.52
N GLU A 54 4.61 0.43 30.70
CA GLU A 54 5.63 0.65 29.66
C GLU A 54 5.50 -0.35 28.52
N LEU A 55 5.24 -1.63 28.82
CA LEU A 55 4.95 -2.64 27.78
C LEU A 55 3.70 -2.26 26.97
N ARG A 56 2.65 -1.79 27.64
CA ARG A 56 1.45 -1.30 26.96
C ARG A 56 1.77 -0.13 26.03
N THR A 57 2.55 0.85 26.50
CA THR A 57 2.97 1.98 25.67
C THR A 57 3.80 1.50 24.48
N ALA A 58 4.76 0.60 24.68
CA ALA A 58 5.59 0.03 23.61
C ALA A 58 4.75 -0.67 22.53
N LEU A 59 3.71 -1.42 22.93
CA LEU A 59 2.77 -2.03 21.99
C LEU A 59 1.98 -0.98 21.19
N PHE A 60 1.54 0.11 21.83
CA PHE A 60 0.84 1.21 21.16
C PHE A 60 1.74 1.99 20.20
N ASP A 61 3.00 2.22 20.59
CA ASP A 61 3.96 2.91 19.75
C ASP A 61 4.27 2.05 18.51
N ALA A 62 4.56 0.77 18.69
CA ALA A 62 4.85 -0.16 17.60
C ALA A 62 3.68 -0.30 16.61
N ILE A 63 2.43 -0.43 17.09
CA ILE A 63 1.28 -0.55 16.19
C ILE A 63 1.00 0.76 15.46
N THR A 64 1.19 1.91 16.14
CA THR A 64 0.99 3.23 15.54
C THR A 64 2.02 3.47 14.44
N GLU A 65 3.30 3.20 14.71
CA GLU A 65 4.36 3.30 13.71
C GLU A 65 4.08 2.39 12.51
N ALA A 66 3.74 1.11 12.75
CA ALA A 66 3.41 0.17 11.68
C ALA A 66 2.23 0.66 10.82
N GLN A 67 1.19 1.24 11.44
CA GLN A 67 0.05 1.81 10.72
C GLN A 67 0.44 3.04 9.88
N THR A 68 1.35 3.88 10.37
CA THR A 68 1.83 5.05 9.60
C THR A 68 2.69 4.67 8.39
N GLY A 69 3.33 3.50 8.41
CA GLY A 69 4.08 2.97 7.27
C GLY A 69 3.21 2.38 6.16
N LEU A 70 1.92 2.17 6.40
CA LEU A 70 1.00 1.67 5.38
C LEU A 70 0.69 2.77 4.35
N PRO A 71 0.57 2.41 3.05
CA PRO A 71 0.04 3.33 2.06
C PRO A 71 -1.38 3.74 2.46
N ALA A 72 -1.69 5.04 2.33
CA ALA A 72 -3.04 5.52 2.58
C ALA A 72 -4.04 4.77 1.68
N GLN A 73 -5.17 4.36 2.27
CA GLN A 73 -6.24 3.71 1.50
C GLN A 73 -6.66 4.62 0.33
N GLY A 74 -6.68 4.08 -0.88
CA GLY A 74 -7.01 4.85 -2.08
C GLY A 74 -5.85 5.61 -2.72
N ALA A 75 -4.64 5.57 -2.15
CA ALA A 75 -3.48 6.28 -2.71
C ALA A 75 -3.11 5.76 -4.10
N PHE A 76 -3.23 4.46 -4.34
CA PHE A 76 -2.98 3.87 -5.65
C PHE A 76 -4.02 4.34 -6.68
N GLU A 77 -5.30 4.26 -6.34
CA GLU A 77 -6.41 4.69 -7.20
C GLU A 77 -6.31 6.18 -7.52
N ALA A 78 -5.93 7.00 -6.53
CA ALA A 78 -5.67 8.43 -6.73
C ALA A 78 -4.49 8.65 -7.70
N ALA A 79 -3.37 7.96 -7.50
CA ALA A 79 -2.21 8.06 -8.38
C ALA A 79 -2.52 7.60 -9.82
N VAL A 80 -3.29 6.52 -9.97
CA VAL A 80 -3.74 6.02 -11.29
C VAL A 80 -4.67 7.02 -11.97
N THR A 81 -5.60 7.61 -11.22
CA THR A 81 -6.53 8.62 -11.73
C THR A 81 -5.77 9.86 -12.20
N GLU A 82 -4.79 10.31 -11.42
CA GLU A 82 -3.94 11.44 -11.76
C GLU A 82 -3.08 11.15 -13.00
N ALA A 83 -2.40 10.00 -13.03
CA ALA A 83 -1.59 9.59 -14.17
C ALA A 83 -2.42 9.47 -15.45
N THR A 84 -3.63 8.91 -15.37
CA THR A 84 -4.55 8.78 -16.50
C THR A 84 -4.99 10.15 -17.01
N SER A 85 -5.36 11.06 -16.10
CA SER A 85 -5.77 12.42 -16.45
C SER A 85 -4.63 13.21 -17.11
N ALA A 86 -3.40 13.07 -16.59
CA ALA A 86 -2.22 13.69 -17.18
C ALA A 86 -1.92 13.14 -18.58
N ALA A 87 -2.01 11.81 -18.76
CA ALA A 87 -1.82 11.17 -20.07
C ALA A 87 -2.84 11.66 -21.09
N GLN A 88 -4.12 11.71 -20.73
CA GLN A 88 -5.19 12.21 -21.61
C GLN A 88 -4.95 13.65 -22.06
N ARG A 89 -4.53 14.54 -21.14
CA ARG A 89 -4.17 15.92 -21.47
C ARG A 89 -3.01 15.96 -22.47
N ARG A 90 -1.95 15.20 -22.24
CA ARG A 90 -0.78 15.14 -23.14
C ARG A 90 -1.13 14.61 -24.52
N PHE A 91 -1.99 13.60 -24.61
CA PHE A 91 -2.45 13.10 -25.89
C PHE A 91 -3.28 14.14 -26.66
N GLY A 92 -4.11 14.92 -25.97
CA GLY A 92 -4.85 16.03 -26.57
C GLY A 92 -3.92 17.08 -27.18
N GLU A 93 -2.96 17.58 -26.39
CA GLU A 93 -1.97 18.57 -26.81
C GLU A 93 -1.18 18.11 -28.05
N ILE A 94 -0.72 16.85 -28.05
CA ILE A 94 0.03 16.27 -29.17
C ILE A 94 -0.85 16.16 -30.41
N SER A 95 -2.10 15.72 -30.24
CA SER A 95 -3.03 15.54 -31.37
C SER A 95 -3.35 16.87 -32.04
N GLU A 96 -3.56 17.94 -31.26
CA GLU A 96 -3.78 19.29 -31.76
C GLU A 96 -2.56 19.80 -32.53
N ALA A 97 -1.36 19.68 -31.95
CA ALA A 97 -0.13 20.11 -32.60
C ALA A 97 0.11 19.40 -33.94
N LEU A 98 -0.18 18.09 -34.02
CA LEU A 98 -0.06 17.31 -35.25
C LEU A 98 -1.10 17.74 -36.30
N GLN A 99 -2.34 18.03 -35.89
CA GLN A 99 -3.38 18.51 -36.81
C GLN A 99 -3.02 19.89 -37.39
N ASP A 100 -2.51 20.81 -36.57
CA ASP A 100 -2.11 22.13 -37.04
C ASP A 100 -0.91 22.06 -37.99
N LEU A 101 0.07 21.20 -37.71
CA LEU A 101 1.18 20.94 -38.64
C LEU A 101 0.67 20.41 -39.99
N SER A 102 -0.29 19.47 -39.97
CA SER A 102 -0.90 18.93 -41.19
C SER A 102 -1.62 20.01 -41.99
N ARG A 103 -2.34 20.93 -41.33
CA ARG A 103 -3.03 22.06 -42.00
C ARG A 103 -2.03 23.02 -42.65
N GLN A 104 -0.97 23.38 -41.94
CA GLN A 104 0.08 24.27 -42.45
C GLN A 104 0.83 23.68 -43.65
N ALA A 105 1.09 22.36 -43.63
CA ALA A 105 1.71 21.65 -44.73
C ALA A 105 0.81 21.61 -45.99
N GLY A 106 -0.51 21.47 -45.80
CA GLY A 106 -1.48 21.49 -46.90
C GLY A 106 -1.69 22.88 -47.54
N ALA A 107 -1.59 23.96 -46.75
CA ALA A 107 -1.75 25.33 -47.22
C ALA A 107 -0.53 25.91 -47.98
N ARG A 108 0.59 25.18 -48.00
CA ARG A 108 1.85 25.56 -48.70
C ARG A 108 1.98 24.96 -50.10
N ARG A 109 0.93 24.32 -50.63
CA ARG A 109 0.80 23.84 -52.01
C ARG A 109 -0.17 24.72 -52.78
#